data_AF-A0A8J5XFE8-F1
#
_entry.id   AF-A0A8J5XFE8-F1
#
_cell.length_a   1.000
_cell.length_b   1.000
_cell.length_c   1.000
_cell.angle_alpha   90.00
_cell.angle_beta   90.00
_cell.angle_gamma   90.00
#
_symmetry.space_group_name_H-M   'P 1'
#
loop_
_entity.id
_entity.type
_entity.pdbx_description
1 polymer ?
#
loop_
_entity_poly.entity_id
_entity_poly.type
_entity_poly.pdbx_seq_one_letter_code
_entity_poly.pdbx_strand_id
1 'polypeptide(L)'
;MLVLSVVACATAAARSMPVGGRRTARSSFVAVDAVLGLTATRARGSARLCAAAGPLAEAHGDTTATLRAMTTRCTPASAEDVACIEERQLRHPISAMVAVGKRCKYGFPQALALDPLGREKYGLGGHPIDAALFRLTCPHLVKGIDEWEAQGAVRAFNEHLAASAEWTQSNDNVNAQHRQIRRALVGSAAKRAELEASPVHAIILNSGLAGLTKQGDVKCLHAQVADGLCRGDNAVADAVLDGLRARGVDPEGGCSCWQQCDRAHAPGPESWRYQPAKNRQKLKATAERRRRLNDEARHRQLAVAARAPRASRVGVRSSEPAGADQVTSDHA
;
A
#
# COMPACT_ATOMS: atom_id res chain seq x y z
N MET A 1 -12.66 -24.95 -53.27
CA MET A 1 -12.49 -23.48 -53.31
C MET A 1 -12.54 -22.97 -51.88
N LEU A 2 -11.35 -22.69 -51.32
CA LEU A 2 -10.91 -21.39 -50.77
C LEU A 2 -11.55 -21.04 -49.40
N VAL A 3 -10.86 -20.67 -48.32
CA VAL A 3 -9.45 -20.46 -47.98
C VAL A 3 -9.36 -20.48 -46.43
N LEU A 4 -8.37 -21.18 -45.87
CA LEU A 4 -7.91 -21.00 -44.49
C LEU A 4 -7.06 -19.73 -44.40
N SER A 5 -7.41 -18.78 -43.54
CA SER A 5 -6.51 -17.68 -43.15
C SER A 5 -5.77 -18.04 -41.87
N VAL A 6 -4.54 -18.52 -42.07
CA VAL A 6 -3.48 -18.60 -41.06
C VAL A 6 -2.92 -17.19 -40.85
N VAL A 7 -2.99 -16.68 -39.62
CA VAL A 7 -2.29 -15.44 -39.23
C VAL A 7 -0.83 -15.80 -38.93
N ALA A 8 0.06 -15.38 -39.82
CA ALA A 8 1.50 -15.54 -39.70
C ALA A 8 2.08 -14.61 -38.63
N CYS A 9 2.73 -15.19 -37.64
CA CYS A 9 3.59 -14.49 -36.68
C CYS A 9 4.96 -14.28 -37.35
N ALA A 10 5.34 -13.03 -37.60
CA ALA A 10 6.59 -12.70 -38.27
C ALA A 10 7.79 -12.94 -37.36
N THR A 11 8.65 -13.89 -37.75
CA THR A 11 9.97 -14.15 -37.19
C THR A 11 10.98 -13.18 -37.81
N ALA A 12 11.44 -12.19 -37.03
CA ALA A 12 12.59 -11.37 -37.41
C ALA A 12 13.89 -12.04 -36.96
N ALA A 13 14.65 -12.55 -37.92
CA ALA A 13 15.98 -13.10 -37.73
C ALA A 13 16.98 -12.00 -37.35
N ALA A 14 17.62 -12.15 -36.17
CA ALA A 14 18.71 -11.30 -35.73
C ALA A 14 20.03 -11.73 -36.39
N ARG A 15 20.62 -10.83 -37.18
CA ARG A 15 22.02 -10.93 -37.64
C ARG A 15 22.95 -10.49 -36.51
N SER A 16 24.05 -11.23 -36.39
CA SER A 16 25.12 -11.08 -35.41
C SER A 16 26.11 -9.95 -35.72
N MET A 17 26.78 -9.48 -34.65
CA MET A 17 28.06 -8.73 -34.53
C MET A 17 27.96 -7.24 -34.12
N PRO A 18 28.96 -6.64 -33.42
CA PRO A 18 29.98 -7.22 -32.52
C PRO A 18 30.00 -6.59 -31.11
N VAL A 19 30.79 -7.22 -30.25
CA VAL A 19 31.11 -6.86 -28.85
C VAL A 19 31.97 -5.59 -28.78
N GLY A 20 31.69 -4.70 -27.83
CA GLY A 20 32.65 -3.71 -27.33
C GLY A 20 32.12 -2.29 -27.26
N GLY A 21 31.79 -1.83 -26.05
CA GLY A 21 31.51 -0.40 -25.80
C GLY A 21 30.81 -0.17 -24.47
N ARG A 22 31.57 0.26 -23.45
CA ARG A 22 31.05 0.72 -22.15
C ARG A 22 30.05 1.84 -22.40
N ARG A 23 28.74 1.57 -22.28
CA ARG A 23 27.70 2.62 -22.28
C ARG A 23 27.57 3.19 -20.88
N THR A 24 27.89 4.47 -20.78
CA THR A 24 27.68 5.31 -19.61
C THR A 24 26.19 5.60 -19.39
N ALA A 25 25.80 5.74 -18.13
CA ALA A 25 24.43 5.78 -17.60
C ALA A 25 23.64 7.07 -17.90
N ARG A 26 23.63 7.56 -19.15
CA ARG A 26 22.86 8.77 -19.57
C ARG A 26 21.53 8.47 -20.27
N SER A 27 21.28 7.23 -20.68
CA SER A 27 20.10 6.87 -21.50
C SER A 27 18.78 6.75 -20.72
N SER A 28 18.82 6.53 -19.40
CA SER A 28 17.62 6.27 -18.60
C SER A 28 16.88 7.53 -18.13
N PHE A 29 17.54 8.69 -18.10
CA PHE A 29 16.90 9.96 -17.71
C PHE A 29 16.00 10.54 -18.80
N VAL A 30 16.43 10.46 -20.07
CA VAL A 30 15.70 11.00 -21.23
C VAL A 30 14.28 10.42 -21.35
N ALA A 31 14.08 9.17 -20.93
CA ALA A 31 12.77 8.52 -21.04
C ALA A 31 11.76 8.99 -19.97
N VAL A 32 12.22 9.43 -18.80
CA VAL A 32 11.31 9.94 -17.74
C VAL A 32 10.87 11.36 -18.07
N ASP A 33 11.80 12.21 -18.52
CA ASP A 33 11.48 13.57 -18.95
C ASP A 33 10.55 13.58 -20.17
N ALA A 34 10.70 12.63 -21.11
CA ALA A 34 9.81 12.51 -22.26
C ALA A 34 8.36 12.17 -21.85
N VAL A 35 8.17 11.25 -20.89
CA VAL A 35 6.84 10.87 -20.39
C VAL A 35 6.21 12.01 -19.59
N LEU A 36 6.98 12.64 -18.69
CA LEU A 36 6.51 13.77 -17.89
C LEU A 36 6.28 15.04 -18.75
N GLY A 37 7.02 15.20 -19.84
CA GLY A 37 6.84 16.27 -20.83
C GLY A 37 5.61 16.08 -21.72
N LEU A 38 5.26 14.84 -22.07
CA LEU A 38 4.05 14.51 -22.85
C LEU A 38 2.76 14.71 -22.04
N THR A 39 2.78 14.46 -20.73
CA THR A 39 1.61 14.64 -19.85
C THR A 39 1.34 16.11 -19.53
N ALA A 40 2.36 16.97 -19.50
CA ALA A 40 2.18 18.43 -19.36
C ALA A 40 1.28 19.04 -20.45
N THR A 41 1.28 18.46 -21.66
CA THR A 41 0.36 18.84 -22.75
C THR A 41 -1.06 18.30 -22.58
N ARG A 42 -1.28 17.21 -21.84
CA ARG A 42 -2.61 16.62 -21.57
C ARG A 42 -3.32 17.21 -20.36
N ALA A 43 -2.61 17.87 -19.45
CA ALA A 43 -3.18 18.59 -18.31
C ALA A 43 -4.16 19.72 -18.70
N ARG A 44 -4.22 20.10 -19.99
CA ARG A 44 -5.19 21.09 -20.51
C ARG A 44 -6.58 20.53 -20.83
N GLY A 45 -6.83 19.23 -20.61
CA GLY A 45 -8.10 18.58 -20.93
C GLY A 45 -8.89 18.16 -19.69
N SER A 46 -9.97 18.88 -19.42
CA SER A 46 -10.99 18.61 -18.38
C SER A 46 -10.63 19.03 -16.95
N ALA A 47 -10.44 20.34 -16.74
CA ALA A 47 -10.84 21.00 -15.51
C ALA A 47 -12.37 20.87 -15.34
N ARG A 48 -12.85 19.69 -14.95
CA ARG A 48 -14.12 19.62 -14.23
C ARG A 48 -13.84 20.32 -12.92
N LEU A 49 -14.44 21.49 -12.77
CA LEU A 49 -14.56 22.22 -11.52
C LEU A 49 -14.65 21.23 -10.37
N CYS A 50 -13.64 21.29 -9.49
CA CYS A 50 -13.69 20.66 -8.18
C CYS A 50 -14.90 21.24 -7.44
N ALA A 51 -16.06 20.61 -7.59
CA ALA A 51 -17.09 20.72 -6.60
C ALA A 51 -16.46 20.11 -5.34
N ALA A 52 -16.21 20.97 -4.34
CA ALA A 52 -15.90 20.52 -2.99
C ALA A 52 -16.90 19.42 -2.64
N ALA A 53 -16.41 18.19 -2.50
CA ALA A 53 -17.22 17.10 -1.97
C ALA A 53 -17.68 17.56 -0.59
N GLY A 54 -18.97 17.89 -0.47
CA GLY A 54 -19.58 18.26 0.80
C GLY A 54 -19.37 17.17 1.85
N PRO A 55 -19.60 17.48 3.14
CA PRO A 55 -19.43 16.50 4.21
C PRO A 55 -20.26 15.25 3.90
N LEU A 56 -19.56 14.13 3.66
CA LEU A 56 -20.19 12.83 3.45
C LEU A 56 -20.90 12.47 4.76
N ALA A 57 -22.23 12.36 4.70
CA ALA A 57 -23.08 11.96 5.81
C ALA A 57 -22.60 10.64 6.42
N GLU A 58 -22.73 10.50 7.74
CA GLU A 58 -22.29 9.32 8.48
C GLU A 58 -23.03 8.07 7.98
N ALA A 59 -22.40 7.31 7.08
CA ALA A 59 -22.89 6.02 6.62
C ALA A 59 -22.59 4.96 7.68
N HIS A 60 -23.55 4.69 8.56
CA HIS A 60 -23.53 3.51 9.40
C HIS A 60 -23.79 2.25 8.54
N GLY A 61 -22.86 1.30 8.55
CA GLY A 61 -23.21 -0.13 8.41
C GLY A 61 -22.73 -0.92 7.20
N ASP A 62 -22.11 -0.34 6.17
CA ASP A 62 -21.55 -1.14 5.06
C ASP A 62 -20.27 -0.52 4.47
N THR A 63 -19.12 -1.04 4.90
CA THR A 63 -17.78 -0.72 4.36
C THR A 63 -17.75 -0.83 2.84
N THR A 64 -18.52 -1.75 2.25
CA THR A 64 -18.61 -1.97 0.80
C THR A 64 -19.35 -0.84 0.12
N ALA A 65 -20.46 -0.35 0.67
CA ALA A 65 -21.20 0.79 0.14
C ALA A 65 -20.38 2.08 0.23
N THR A 66 -19.70 2.32 1.35
CA THR A 66 -18.81 3.48 1.52
C THR A 66 -17.64 3.44 0.55
N LEU A 67 -16.96 2.28 0.42
CA LEU A 67 -15.91 2.12 -0.59
C LEU A 67 -16.48 2.36 -1.99
N ARG A 68 -17.60 1.73 -2.36
CA ARG A 68 -18.21 1.85 -3.69
C ARG A 68 -18.60 3.30 -4.05
N ALA A 69 -19.07 4.08 -3.08
CA ALA A 69 -19.35 5.50 -3.28
C ALA A 69 -18.08 6.33 -3.51
N MET A 70 -16.94 5.86 -2.99
CA MET A 70 -15.65 6.57 -3.03
C MET A 70 -14.67 6.01 -4.08
N THR A 71 -14.97 4.85 -4.68
CA THR A 71 -14.13 4.14 -5.65
C THR A 71 -14.92 3.82 -6.93
N THR A 72 -14.94 4.81 -7.84
CA THR A 72 -15.74 4.78 -9.07
C THR A 72 -15.39 3.64 -10.04
N ARG A 73 -14.20 3.02 -9.91
CA ARG A 73 -13.71 1.94 -10.79
C ARG A 73 -13.66 0.58 -10.10
N CYS A 74 -14.15 0.47 -8.86
CA CYS A 74 -14.15 -0.79 -8.14
C CYS A 74 -15.42 -1.60 -8.37
N THR A 75 -15.26 -2.92 -8.31
CA THR A 75 -16.35 -3.89 -8.25
C THR A 75 -16.20 -4.73 -6.98
N PRO A 76 -17.29 -5.19 -6.35
CA PRO A 76 -17.21 -6.08 -5.19
C PRO A 76 -16.32 -7.30 -5.48
N ALA A 77 -15.49 -7.70 -4.52
CA ALA A 77 -14.61 -8.84 -4.71
C ALA A 77 -15.42 -10.14 -4.73
N SER A 78 -15.25 -10.94 -5.78
CA SER A 78 -15.83 -12.28 -5.86
C SER A 78 -14.93 -13.33 -5.21
N ALA A 79 -15.46 -14.53 -4.94
CA ALA A 79 -14.66 -15.66 -4.46
C ALA A 79 -13.52 -16.04 -5.44
N GLU A 80 -13.76 -15.90 -6.74
CA GLU A 80 -12.74 -16.16 -7.77
C GLU A 80 -11.63 -15.11 -7.74
N ASP A 81 -11.95 -13.85 -7.43
CA ASP A 81 -10.95 -12.81 -7.23
C ASP A 81 -10.05 -13.12 -6.04
N VAL A 82 -10.65 -13.47 -4.90
CA VAL A 82 -9.93 -13.87 -3.69
C VAL A 82 -8.97 -15.01 -4.02
N ALA A 83 -9.47 -16.07 -4.65
CA ALA A 83 -8.66 -17.23 -5.00
C ALA A 83 -7.53 -16.87 -5.97
N CYS A 84 -7.80 -16.10 -7.03
CA CYS A 84 -6.78 -15.63 -7.95
C CYS A 84 -5.69 -14.81 -7.23
N ILE A 85 -6.09 -13.91 -6.33
CA ILE A 85 -5.16 -13.04 -5.63
C ILE A 85 -4.31 -13.83 -4.65
N GLU A 86 -4.94 -14.63 -3.79
CA GLU A 86 -4.25 -15.39 -2.74
C GLU A 86 -3.37 -16.49 -3.32
N GLU A 87 -3.84 -17.26 -4.31
CA GLU A 87 -3.13 -18.41 -4.85
C GLU A 87 -2.09 -18.02 -5.92
N ARG A 88 -2.38 -17.00 -6.74
CA ARG A 88 -1.63 -16.73 -7.98
C ARG A 88 -0.86 -15.40 -7.98
N GLN A 89 -1.46 -14.34 -7.46
CA GLN A 89 -0.85 -13.00 -7.49
C GLN A 89 0.07 -12.75 -6.28
N LEU A 90 -0.48 -12.85 -5.06
CA LEU A 90 0.20 -12.54 -3.81
C LEU A 90 0.80 -13.76 -3.12
N ARG A 91 0.25 -14.95 -3.31
CA ARG A 91 0.70 -16.21 -2.68
C ARG A 91 0.67 -16.16 -1.16
N HIS A 92 -0.31 -15.45 -0.61
CA HIS A 92 -0.61 -15.43 0.83
C HIS A 92 -2.08 -15.03 1.03
N PRO A 93 -2.72 -15.47 2.13
CA PRO A 93 -4.08 -15.06 2.46
C PRO A 93 -4.22 -13.54 2.63
N ILE A 94 -5.39 -12.99 2.29
CA ILE A 94 -5.73 -11.59 2.43
C ILE A 94 -7.07 -11.43 3.15
N SER A 95 -7.02 -10.80 4.32
CA SER A 95 -8.15 -10.76 5.24
C SER A 95 -9.09 -9.57 5.09
N ALA A 96 -8.64 -8.54 4.40
CA ALA A 96 -9.25 -7.22 4.41
C ALA A 96 -9.77 -6.81 3.03
N MET A 97 -9.81 -7.72 2.06
CA MET A 97 -10.24 -7.35 0.70
C MET A 97 -11.75 -7.16 0.64
N VAL A 98 -12.17 -5.99 0.15
CA VAL A 98 -13.59 -5.64 0.01
C VAL A 98 -13.99 -5.55 -1.46
N ALA A 99 -13.11 -5.00 -2.30
CA ALA A 99 -13.37 -4.79 -3.71
C ALA A 99 -12.09 -4.89 -4.53
N VAL A 100 -12.25 -5.04 -5.84
CA VAL A 100 -11.17 -5.03 -6.82
C VAL A 100 -11.33 -3.84 -7.76
N GLY A 101 -10.21 -3.19 -8.09
CA GLY A 101 -10.17 -2.11 -9.08
C GLY A 101 -10.25 -2.64 -10.51
N LYS A 102 -9.72 -1.87 -11.46
CA LYS A 102 -9.68 -2.25 -12.88
C LYS A 102 -9.10 -3.66 -13.07
N ARG A 103 -9.67 -4.39 -14.03
CA ARG A 103 -9.21 -5.71 -14.47
C ARG A 103 -8.35 -5.58 -15.73
N CYS A 104 -7.40 -6.50 -15.89
CA CYS A 104 -6.64 -6.60 -17.12
C CYS A 104 -7.52 -7.18 -18.25
N LYS A 105 -7.03 -7.20 -19.49
CA LYS A 105 -7.71 -7.73 -20.67
C LYS A 105 -8.08 -9.21 -20.60
N TYR A 106 -7.50 -9.94 -19.65
CA TYR A 106 -7.84 -11.34 -19.35
C TYR A 106 -8.83 -11.49 -18.19
N GLY A 107 -9.35 -10.38 -17.64
CA GLY A 107 -10.33 -10.40 -16.55
C GLY A 107 -9.74 -10.47 -15.14
N PHE A 108 -8.42 -10.60 -14.97
CA PHE A 108 -7.82 -10.69 -13.63
C PHE A 108 -7.74 -9.33 -12.91
N PRO A 109 -7.98 -9.28 -11.59
CA PRO A 109 -7.83 -8.06 -10.80
C PRO A 109 -6.44 -7.45 -10.93
N GLN A 110 -6.36 -6.12 -11.07
CA GLN A 110 -5.07 -5.44 -11.07
C GLN A 110 -4.72 -4.76 -9.74
N ALA A 111 -5.74 -4.31 -9.01
CA ALA A 111 -5.61 -3.65 -7.72
C ALA A 111 -6.76 -4.05 -6.80
N LEU A 112 -6.55 -3.88 -5.50
CA LEU A 112 -7.49 -4.20 -4.43
C LEU A 112 -7.88 -2.95 -3.67
N ALA A 113 -9.09 -2.91 -3.16
CA ALA A 113 -9.51 -2.04 -2.05
C ALA A 113 -9.63 -2.86 -0.76
N LEU A 114 -9.04 -2.32 0.30
CA LEU A 114 -8.90 -2.97 1.59
C LEU A 114 -9.71 -2.22 2.65
N ASP A 115 -10.35 -2.97 3.55
CA ASP A 115 -10.90 -2.46 4.79
C ASP A 115 -9.74 -2.06 5.72
N PRO A 116 -9.62 -0.79 6.13
CA PRO A 116 -8.56 -0.37 7.04
C PRO A 116 -8.61 -1.09 8.39
N LEU A 117 -9.75 -1.63 8.82
CA LEU A 117 -9.91 -2.36 10.08
C LEU A 117 -9.73 -3.88 9.95
N GLY A 118 -9.50 -4.41 8.75
CA GLY A 118 -9.43 -5.86 8.51
C GLY A 118 -8.29 -6.60 9.21
N ARG A 119 -7.31 -5.90 9.81
CA ARG A 119 -6.24 -6.51 10.62
C ARG A 119 -6.64 -6.80 12.06
N GLU A 120 -7.65 -6.13 12.61
CA GLU A 120 -8.16 -6.37 13.97
C GLU A 120 -8.64 -7.83 14.14
N LYS A 121 -9.13 -8.45 13.06
CA LYS A 121 -9.68 -9.82 13.06
C LYS A 121 -8.66 -10.96 13.26
N TYR A 122 -7.35 -10.71 13.22
CA TYR A 122 -6.33 -11.78 13.14
C TYR A 122 -5.41 -11.95 14.35
N GLY A 123 -5.68 -11.28 15.48
CA GLY A 123 -5.13 -11.61 16.80
C GLY A 123 -3.60 -11.60 16.98
N LEU A 124 -2.82 -11.29 15.95
CA LEU A 124 -1.34 -11.32 15.94
C LEU A 124 -0.78 -9.89 16.00
N GLY A 125 -0.90 -9.24 17.17
CA GLY A 125 -0.06 -8.11 17.60
C GLY A 125 0.08 -6.86 16.71
N GLY A 126 -0.76 -6.66 15.69
CA GLY A 126 -0.60 -5.60 14.69
C GLY A 126 -1.77 -4.62 14.69
N HIS A 127 -1.45 -3.32 14.69
CA HIS A 127 -2.37 -2.16 14.79
C HIS A 127 -3.79 -2.40 14.22
N PRO A 128 -4.85 -1.97 14.96
CA PRO A 128 -6.26 -2.14 14.58
C PRO A 128 -6.62 -1.42 13.27
N ILE A 129 -5.72 -0.58 12.74
CA ILE A 129 -5.92 0.18 11.51
C ILE A 129 -4.72 0.07 10.55
N ASP A 130 -4.99 -0.07 9.25
CA ASP A 130 -4.01 -0.02 8.17
C ASP A 130 -4.04 1.35 7.44
N ALA A 131 -2.86 1.82 7.06
CA ALA A 131 -2.70 3.02 6.25
C ALA A 131 -2.96 2.75 4.75
N ALA A 132 -2.79 1.50 4.29
CA ALA A 132 -2.93 1.12 2.89
C ALA A 132 -4.38 0.72 2.55
N LEU A 133 -5.12 1.64 1.92
CA LEU A 133 -6.47 1.38 1.43
C LEU A 133 -6.49 0.67 0.07
N PHE A 134 -5.49 0.93 -0.78
CA PHE A 134 -5.37 0.31 -2.09
C PHE A 134 -4.03 -0.39 -2.25
N ARG A 135 -4.06 -1.56 -2.88
CA ARG A 135 -2.86 -2.36 -3.14
C ARG A 135 -2.84 -2.85 -4.58
N LEU A 136 -1.73 -2.63 -5.27
CA LEU A 136 -1.50 -3.19 -6.60
C LEU A 136 -1.14 -4.68 -6.45
N THR A 137 -1.76 -5.53 -7.26
CA THR A 137 -1.54 -6.98 -7.24
C THR A 137 -1.22 -7.58 -8.59
N CYS A 138 -1.56 -6.91 -9.70
CA CYS A 138 -1.24 -7.39 -11.04
C CYS A 138 0.27 -7.69 -11.16
N PRO A 139 0.70 -8.96 -11.33
CA PRO A 139 2.12 -9.27 -11.39
C PRO A 139 2.84 -8.59 -12.57
N HIS A 140 2.11 -8.35 -13.67
CA HIS A 140 2.64 -7.66 -14.85
C HIS A 140 2.97 -6.20 -14.57
N LEU A 141 2.03 -5.46 -13.96
CA LEU A 141 2.25 -4.06 -13.58
C LEU A 141 3.28 -3.95 -12.46
N VAL A 142 3.20 -4.81 -11.44
CA VAL A 142 4.16 -4.83 -10.34
C VAL A 142 5.58 -5.04 -10.87
N LYS A 143 5.80 -6.00 -11.79
CA LYS A 143 7.11 -6.18 -12.43
C LYS A 143 7.60 -4.90 -13.13
N GLY A 144 6.76 -4.31 -13.98
CA GLY A 144 7.14 -3.11 -14.74
C GLY A 144 7.43 -1.91 -13.84
N ILE A 145 6.68 -1.75 -12.75
CA ILE A 145 6.89 -0.69 -11.77
C ILE A 145 8.12 -0.97 -10.92
N ASP A 146 8.32 -2.18 -10.39
CA ASP A 146 9.52 -2.52 -9.62
C ASP A 146 10.80 -2.28 -10.45
N GLU A 147 10.79 -2.63 -11.75
CA GLU A 147 11.89 -2.36 -12.68
C GLU A 147 12.13 -0.87 -12.90
N TRP A 148 11.07 -0.07 -12.97
CA TRP A 148 11.18 1.37 -13.18
C TRP A 148 11.58 2.12 -11.90
N GLU A 149 11.03 1.73 -10.75
CA GLU A 149 11.45 2.23 -9.44
C GLU A 149 12.94 1.93 -9.18
N ALA A 150 13.42 0.74 -9.56
CA ALA A 150 14.83 0.38 -9.46
C ALA A 150 15.75 1.28 -10.32
N GLN A 151 15.22 1.89 -11.38
CA GLN A 151 15.91 2.87 -12.22
C GLN A 151 15.83 4.30 -11.67
N GLY A 152 15.20 4.51 -10.52
CA GLY A 152 15.11 5.82 -9.86
C GLY A 152 13.84 6.61 -10.17
N ALA A 153 12.80 5.98 -10.73
CA ALA A 153 11.57 6.67 -11.13
C ALA A 153 10.91 7.47 -9.99
N VAL A 154 10.85 6.92 -8.77
CA VAL A 154 10.26 7.64 -7.62
C VAL A 154 10.95 8.99 -7.39
N ARG A 155 12.29 9.02 -7.48
CA ARG A 155 13.04 10.27 -7.32
C ARG A 155 12.67 11.28 -8.40
N ALA A 156 12.60 10.84 -9.66
CA ALA A 156 12.24 11.72 -10.78
C ALA A 156 10.81 12.26 -10.67
N PHE A 157 9.84 11.44 -10.24
CA PHE A 157 8.47 11.90 -9.97
C PHE A 157 8.43 12.94 -8.84
N ASN A 158 9.22 12.74 -7.78
CA ASN A 158 9.33 13.72 -6.69
C ASN A 158 10.02 15.02 -7.12
N GLU A 159 11.05 14.95 -7.96
CA GLU A 159 11.70 16.13 -8.54
C GLU A 159 10.70 16.93 -9.40
N HIS A 160 9.87 16.24 -10.19
CA HIS A 160 8.82 16.87 -10.98
C HIS A 160 7.71 17.48 -10.12
N LEU A 161 7.27 16.78 -9.07
CA LEU A 161 6.31 17.32 -8.09
C LEU A 161 6.83 18.61 -7.47
N ALA A 162 8.08 18.62 -7.01
CA ALA A 162 8.71 19.80 -6.41
C ALA A 162 8.81 20.99 -7.40
N ALA A 163 8.91 20.72 -8.71
CA ALA A 163 8.99 21.74 -9.75
C ALA A 163 7.62 22.21 -10.27
N SER A 164 6.51 21.56 -9.90
CA SER A 164 5.17 21.82 -10.45
C SER A 164 4.12 21.96 -9.35
N ALA A 165 3.64 23.20 -9.16
CA ALA A 165 2.60 23.50 -8.19
C ALA A 165 1.28 22.77 -8.48
N GLU A 166 0.94 22.61 -9.76
CA GLU A 166 -0.24 21.88 -10.20
C GLU A 166 -0.18 20.40 -9.80
N TRP A 167 0.95 19.74 -10.05
CA TRP A 167 1.16 18.34 -9.69
C TRP A 167 1.18 18.15 -8.17
N THR A 168 1.83 19.08 -7.45
CA THR A 168 1.84 19.07 -5.99
C THR A 168 0.42 19.15 -5.45
N GLN A 169 -0.39 20.09 -5.94
CA GLN A 169 -1.79 20.23 -5.53
C GLN A 169 -2.62 18.98 -5.86
N SER A 170 -2.43 18.39 -7.05
CA SER A 170 -3.11 17.16 -7.44
C SER A 170 -2.75 15.99 -6.50
N ASN A 171 -1.47 15.77 -6.21
CA ASN A 171 -1.02 14.73 -5.29
C ASN A 171 -1.49 14.97 -3.85
N ASP A 172 -1.51 16.23 -3.40
CA ASP A 172 -2.02 16.58 -2.07
C ASP A 172 -3.53 16.37 -1.95
N ASN A 173 -4.29 16.60 -3.02
CA ASN A 173 -5.72 16.26 -3.10
C ASN A 173 -5.93 14.74 -2.98
N VAL A 174 -5.14 13.92 -3.68
CA VAL A 174 -5.17 12.45 -3.53
C VAL A 174 -4.90 12.05 -2.08
N ASN A 175 -3.88 12.64 -1.45
CA ASN A 175 -3.56 12.36 -0.05
C ASN A 175 -4.69 12.78 0.90
N ALA A 176 -5.36 13.91 0.65
CA ALA A 176 -6.51 14.37 1.41
C ALA A 176 -7.71 13.42 1.28
N GLN A 177 -8.00 12.98 0.07
CA GLN A 177 -9.06 12.01 -0.20
C GLN A 177 -8.78 10.68 0.51
N HIS A 178 -7.53 10.20 0.53
CA HIS A 178 -7.17 8.99 1.29
C HIS A 178 -7.41 9.12 2.79
N ARG A 179 -7.11 10.28 3.39
CA ARG A 179 -7.46 10.56 4.80
C ARG A 179 -8.96 10.48 5.01
N GLN A 180 -9.74 11.12 4.13
CA GLN A 180 -11.19 11.16 4.22
C GLN A 180 -11.80 9.76 4.08
N ILE A 181 -11.39 8.99 3.08
CA ILE A 181 -11.85 7.62 2.86
C ILE A 181 -11.55 6.76 4.09
N ARG A 182 -10.31 6.81 4.61
CA ARG A 182 -9.95 6.01 5.78
C ARG A 182 -10.83 6.35 6.99
N ARG A 183 -11.04 7.65 7.26
CA ARG A 183 -11.90 8.10 8.36
C ARG A 183 -13.35 7.66 8.18
N ALA A 184 -13.86 7.71 6.96
CA ALA A 184 -15.21 7.24 6.63
C ALA A 184 -15.36 5.73 6.84
N LEU A 185 -14.35 4.93 6.47
CA LEU A 185 -14.36 3.48 6.64
C LEU A 185 -14.18 3.02 8.08
N VAL A 186 -13.50 3.81 8.92
CA VAL A 186 -13.51 3.59 10.38
C VAL A 186 -14.91 3.83 10.96
N GLY A 187 -15.71 4.69 10.33
CA GLY A 187 -17.09 4.93 10.70
C GLY A 187 -17.23 5.95 11.83
N SER A 188 -17.76 5.51 12.97
CA SER A 188 -18.26 6.41 14.02
C SER A 188 -17.18 7.33 14.61
N ALA A 189 -17.60 8.54 15.02
CA ALA A 189 -16.72 9.47 15.72
C ALA A 189 -16.11 8.86 17.00
N ALA A 190 -16.88 8.04 17.72
CA ALA A 190 -16.41 7.33 18.91
C ALA A 190 -15.25 6.36 18.59
N LYS A 191 -15.37 5.54 17.54
CA LYS A 191 -14.29 4.62 17.14
C LYS A 191 -13.05 5.38 16.65
N ARG A 192 -13.24 6.49 15.93
CA ARG A 192 -12.14 7.39 15.54
C ARG A 192 -11.42 7.97 16.75
N ALA A 193 -12.15 8.46 17.76
CA ALA A 193 -11.57 8.99 18.99
C ALA A 193 -10.80 7.93 19.79
N GLU A 194 -11.35 6.70 19.87
CA GLU A 194 -10.67 5.55 20.49
C GLU A 194 -9.33 5.25 19.80
N LEU A 195 -9.30 5.25 18.46
CA LEU A 195 -8.06 5.06 17.71
C LEU A 195 -7.10 6.23 17.94
N GLU A 196 -7.57 7.47 17.87
CA GLU A 196 -6.74 8.68 18.04
C GLU A 196 -6.08 8.80 19.42
N ALA A 197 -6.59 8.11 20.45
CA ALA A 197 -5.92 8.01 21.76
C ALA A 197 -4.52 7.37 21.68
N SER A 198 -4.24 6.60 20.63
CA SER A 198 -2.89 6.12 20.30
C SER A 198 -2.21 7.07 19.30
N PRO A 199 -1.05 7.66 19.62
CA PRO A 199 -0.31 8.51 18.69
C PRO A 199 -0.01 7.84 17.34
N VAL A 200 0.26 6.52 17.36
CA VAL A 200 0.55 5.75 16.14
C VAL A 200 -0.70 5.63 15.27
N HIS A 201 -1.85 5.35 15.86
CA HIS A 201 -3.10 5.22 15.11
C HIS A 201 -3.60 6.58 14.64
N ALA A 202 -3.40 7.65 15.42
CA ALA A 202 -3.66 9.02 14.98
C ALA A 202 -2.85 9.38 13.72
N ILE A 203 -1.57 9.01 13.66
CA ILE A 203 -0.74 9.19 12.46
C ILE A 203 -1.29 8.39 11.29
N ILE A 204 -1.63 7.12 11.49
CA ILE A 204 -2.18 6.27 10.41
C ILE A 204 -3.50 6.85 9.90
N LEU A 205 -4.41 7.21 10.79
CA LEU A 205 -5.73 7.74 10.47
C LEU A 205 -5.61 9.02 9.61
N ASN A 206 -4.64 9.88 9.95
CA ASN A 206 -4.42 11.17 9.31
C ASN A 206 -3.31 11.15 8.25
N SER A 207 -2.84 9.99 7.83
CA SER A 207 -1.85 9.86 6.75
C SER A 207 -2.50 9.85 5.36
N GLY A 208 -1.79 10.32 4.35
CA GLY A 208 -2.20 10.22 2.95
C GLY A 208 -2.08 8.79 2.39
N LEU A 209 -1.95 8.73 1.06
CA LEU A 209 -1.81 7.48 0.33
C LEU A 209 -0.61 6.68 0.86
N ALA A 210 -0.81 5.37 1.10
CA ALA A 210 0.21 4.45 1.61
C ALA A 210 0.93 4.91 2.90
N GLY A 211 0.24 5.68 3.75
CA GLY A 211 0.79 6.14 5.02
C GLY A 211 1.70 7.35 4.91
N LEU A 212 1.59 8.13 3.84
CA LEU A 212 2.42 9.31 3.62
C LEU A 212 2.02 10.45 4.57
N THR A 213 2.98 10.98 5.33
CA THR A 213 2.74 12.12 6.23
C THR A 213 3.29 13.44 5.68
N LYS A 214 4.17 13.37 4.68
CA LYS A 214 4.80 14.53 4.04
C LYS A 214 4.01 14.95 2.80
N GLN A 215 3.73 16.25 2.67
CA GLN A 215 3.11 16.84 1.48
C GLN A 215 4.08 16.86 0.28
N GLY A 216 3.54 16.85 -0.94
CA GLY A 216 4.34 16.95 -2.16
C GLY A 216 5.35 15.80 -2.36
N ASP A 217 5.03 14.60 -1.88
CA ASP A 217 5.91 13.43 -1.95
C ASP A 217 5.18 12.19 -2.48
N VAL A 218 5.92 11.28 -3.09
CA VAL A 218 5.47 9.97 -3.58
C VAL A 218 6.34 8.91 -2.93
N LYS A 219 5.72 8.09 -2.09
CA LYS A 219 6.42 6.99 -1.41
C LYS A 219 6.79 5.84 -2.36
N CYS A 220 5.84 5.46 -3.23
CA CYS A 220 6.03 4.46 -4.28
C CYS A 220 5.00 4.64 -5.40
N LEU A 221 5.37 4.23 -6.60
CA LEU A 221 4.49 4.28 -7.78
C LEU A 221 3.42 3.19 -7.72
N HIS A 222 3.71 2.07 -7.03
CA HIS A 222 2.73 1.00 -6.81
C HIS A 222 1.44 1.49 -6.16
N ALA A 223 1.56 2.34 -5.13
CA ALA A 223 0.40 2.87 -4.41
C ALA A 223 -0.37 3.87 -5.28
N GLN A 224 0.34 4.70 -6.04
CA GLN A 224 -0.28 5.66 -6.96
C GLN A 224 -1.09 4.92 -8.03
N VAL A 225 -0.48 3.91 -8.69
CA VAL A 225 -1.19 3.11 -9.70
C VAL A 225 -2.36 2.35 -9.09
N ALA A 226 -2.22 1.77 -7.89
CA ALA A 226 -3.34 1.11 -7.22
C ALA A 226 -4.52 2.06 -7.00
N ASP A 227 -4.25 3.29 -6.54
CA ASP A 227 -5.27 4.33 -6.39
C ASP A 227 -5.91 4.71 -7.72
N GLY A 228 -5.12 4.97 -8.76
CA GLY A 228 -5.64 5.29 -10.10
C GLY A 228 -6.51 4.18 -10.70
N LEU A 229 -6.17 2.91 -10.47
CA LEU A 229 -6.96 1.78 -10.95
C LEU A 229 -8.26 1.56 -10.15
N CYS A 230 -8.35 2.06 -8.91
CA CYS A 230 -9.54 1.96 -8.06
C CYS A 230 -10.45 3.21 -8.15
N ARG A 231 -9.86 4.41 -8.29
CA ARG A 231 -10.58 5.70 -8.24
C ARG A 231 -10.50 6.53 -9.52
N GLY A 232 -9.40 6.45 -10.26
CA GLY A 232 -9.25 7.10 -11.56
C GLY A 232 -8.89 8.60 -11.59
N ASP A 233 -8.85 9.28 -10.45
CA ASP A 233 -8.51 10.71 -10.33
C ASP A 233 -7.14 10.87 -9.66
N ASN A 234 -6.08 10.51 -10.40
CA ASN A 234 -4.71 10.53 -9.91
C ASN A 234 -3.71 10.75 -11.06
N ALA A 235 -3.25 12.00 -11.21
CA ALA A 235 -2.35 12.38 -12.29
C ALA A 235 -1.00 11.63 -12.26
N VAL A 236 -0.49 11.33 -11.06
CA VAL A 236 0.74 10.53 -10.91
C VAL A 236 0.51 9.12 -11.43
N ALA A 237 -0.63 8.51 -11.10
CA ALA A 237 -0.99 7.19 -11.60
C ALA A 237 -1.10 7.15 -13.13
N ASP A 238 -1.77 8.14 -13.73
CA ASP A 238 -1.94 8.23 -15.18
C ASP A 238 -0.59 8.36 -15.89
N ALA A 239 0.29 9.22 -15.39
CA ALA A 239 1.64 9.37 -15.93
C ALA A 239 2.50 8.10 -15.76
N VAL A 240 2.33 7.36 -14.66
CA VAL A 240 2.99 6.07 -14.50
C VAL A 240 2.46 5.07 -15.53
N LEU A 241 1.15 4.99 -15.76
CA LEU A 241 0.54 4.08 -16.73
C LEU A 241 0.98 4.40 -18.16
N ASP A 242 1.02 5.68 -18.54
CA ASP A 242 1.53 6.13 -19.84
C ASP A 242 3.03 5.87 -19.97
N GLY A 243 3.81 6.07 -18.91
CA GLY A 243 5.23 5.73 -18.89
C GLY A 243 5.50 4.24 -19.04
N LEU A 244 4.67 3.37 -18.43
CA LEU A 244 4.74 1.93 -18.63
C LEU A 244 4.47 1.56 -20.10
N ARG A 245 3.44 2.16 -20.73
CA ARG A 245 3.17 1.96 -22.18
C ARG A 245 4.37 2.33 -23.03
N ALA A 246 4.94 3.50 -22.80
CA ALA A 246 6.12 3.99 -23.52
C ALA A 246 7.34 3.06 -23.36
N ARG A 247 7.39 2.31 -22.25
CA ARG A 247 8.43 1.30 -21.95
C ARG A 247 8.07 -0.10 -22.43
N GLY A 248 6.99 -0.26 -23.21
CA GLY A 248 6.55 -1.55 -23.75
C GLY A 248 5.81 -2.45 -22.75
N VAL A 249 5.37 -1.90 -21.62
CA VAL A 249 4.54 -2.60 -20.63
C VAL A 249 3.10 -2.15 -20.83
N ASP A 250 2.28 -3.00 -21.45
CA ASP A 250 0.85 -2.73 -21.67
C ASP A 250 0.09 -2.76 -20.33
N PRO A 251 -0.49 -1.63 -19.87
CA PRO A 251 -1.20 -1.61 -18.61
C PRO A 251 -2.48 -2.43 -18.61
N GLU A 252 -2.99 -2.83 -19.77
CA GLU A 252 -4.13 -3.75 -19.87
C GLU A 252 -3.69 -5.22 -19.83
N GLY A 253 -2.38 -5.50 -19.83
CA GLY A 253 -1.79 -6.82 -19.65
C GLY A 253 -0.94 -7.27 -20.84
N GLY A 254 0.20 -7.91 -20.58
CA GLY A 254 1.07 -8.48 -21.61
C GLY A 254 0.50 -9.75 -22.26
N CYS A 255 1.13 -10.23 -23.35
CA CYS A 255 0.66 -11.41 -24.11
C CYS A 255 0.63 -12.73 -23.31
N SER A 256 1.49 -12.87 -22.30
CA SER A 256 1.64 -14.11 -21.52
C SER A 256 1.34 -13.94 -20.04
N CYS A 257 1.00 -12.74 -19.56
CA CYS A 257 0.86 -12.51 -18.12
C CYS A 257 -0.31 -13.27 -17.48
N TRP A 258 -1.29 -13.67 -18.28
CA TRP A 258 -2.40 -14.52 -17.87
C TRP A 258 -1.91 -15.86 -17.31
N GLN A 259 -0.79 -16.42 -17.80
CA GLN A 259 -0.26 -17.71 -17.35
C GLN A 259 0.02 -17.73 -15.85
N GLN A 260 0.41 -16.60 -15.27
CA GLN A 260 0.54 -16.51 -13.82
C GLN A 260 -0.81 -16.48 -13.12
N CYS A 261 -1.77 -15.69 -13.60
CA CYS A 261 -3.00 -15.37 -12.86
C CYS A 261 -4.13 -16.40 -13.07
N ASP A 262 -4.16 -17.05 -14.23
CA ASP A 262 -5.15 -18.07 -14.56
C ASP A 262 -4.95 -19.31 -13.69
N ARG A 263 -5.97 -19.63 -12.90
CA ARG A 263 -5.97 -20.80 -12.01
C ARG A 263 -6.13 -22.11 -12.77
N ALA A 264 -6.77 -22.10 -13.95
CA ALA A 264 -6.89 -23.26 -14.82
C ALA A 264 -5.56 -23.56 -15.54
N HIS A 265 -4.66 -22.58 -15.67
CA HIS A 265 -3.34 -22.78 -16.25
C HIS A 265 -2.40 -23.49 -15.27
N ALA A 266 -1.97 -24.70 -15.62
CA ALA A 266 -0.91 -25.44 -14.95
C ALA A 266 0.46 -24.85 -15.35
N PRO A 267 1.17 -24.15 -14.45
CA PRO A 267 2.42 -23.47 -14.80
C PRO A 267 3.56 -24.47 -15.02
N GLY A 268 4.13 -24.45 -16.22
CA GLY A 268 5.38 -25.16 -16.56
C GLY A 268 6.62 -24.25 -16.44
N PRO A 269 7.83 -24.79 -16.69
CA PRO A 269 9.09 -24.03 -16.61
C PRO A 269 9.13 -22.78 -17.51
N GLU A 270 8.53 -22.87 -18.70
CA GLU A 270 8.45 -21.77 -19.68
C GLU A 270 7.28 -20.80 -19.42
N SER A 271 6.43 -21.08 -18.42
CA SER A 271 5.30 -20.20 -18.11
C SER A 271 5.79 -18.88 -17.56
N TRP A 272 5.26 -17.78 -18.11
CA TRP A 272 5.52 -16.45 -17.62
C TRP A 272 5.09 -16.35 -16.16
N ARG A 273 6.02 -15.89 -15.32
CA ARG A 273 5.78 -15.63 -13.90
C ARG A 273 6.66 -14.48 -13.44
N TYR A 274 6.06 -13.51 -12.78
CA TYR A 274 6.80 -12.54 -12.02
C TYR A 274 7.38 -13.18 -10.76
N GLN A 275 8.70 -13.11 -10.66
CA GLN A 275 9.43 -13.41 -9.44
C GLN A 275 9.98 -12.09 -8.88
N PRO A 276 9.47 -11.63 -7.73
CA PRO A 276 9.95 -10.39 -7.15
C PRO A 276 11.45 -10.44 -6.88
N ALA A 277 12.18 -9.54 -7.55
CA ALA A 277 13.61 -9.38 -7.32
C ALA A 277 13.92 -8.63 -6.02
N LYS A 278 12.89 -8.17 -5.27
CA LYS A 278 13.03 -7.32 -4.08
C LYS A 278 14.12 -7.87 -3.19
N ASN A 279 15.21 -7.09 -3.18
CA ASN A 279 16.54 -7.48 -2.78
C ASN A 279 16.50 -8.15 -1.39
N ARG A 280 16.56 -9.49 -1.36
CA ARG A 280 16.49 -10.30 -0.13
C ARG A 280 17.49 -9.81 0.91
N GLN A 281 18.63 -9.29 0.45
CA GLN A 281 19.65 -8.65 1.27
C GLN A 281 19.18 -7.32 1.89
N LYS A 282 18.49 -6.45 1.14
CA LYS A 282 17.92 -5.19 1.68
C LYS A 282 16.84 -5.47 2.72
N LEU A 283 16.02 -6.50 2.52
CA LEU A 283 15.01 -6.93 3.50
C LEU A 283 15.67 -7.48 4.77
N LYS A 284 16.70 -8.32 4.64
CA LYS A 284 17.53 -8.79 5.76
C LYS A 284 18.20 -7.63 6.51
N ALA A 285 18.89 -6.74 5.79
CA ALA A 285 19.57 -5.58 6.38
C ALA A 285 18.59 -4.62 7.09
N THR A 286 17.38 -4.43 6.54
CA THR A 286 16.33 -3.63 7.19
C THR A 286 15.80 -4.31 8.46
N ALA A 287 15.61 -5.63 8.43
CA ALA A 287 15.18 -6.40 9.59
C ALA A 287 16.23 -6.39 10.70
N GLU A 288 17.51 -6.57 10.36
CA GLU A 288 18.65 -6.46 11.28
C GLU A 288 18.76 -5.06 11.89
N ARG A 289 18.64 -4.00 11.07
CA ARG A 289 18.61 -2.62 11.57
C ARG A 289 17.46 -2.39 12.55
N ARG A 290 16.26 -2.89 12.26
CA ARG A 290 15.10 -2.77 13.17
C ARG A 290 15.33 -3.53 14.48
N ARG A 291 15.87 -4.76 14.41
CA ARG A 291 16.22 -5.54 15.61
C ARG A 291 17.20 -4.77 16.49
N ARG A 292 18.27 -4.22 15.88
CA ARG A 292 19.26 -3.39 16.60
C ARG A 292 18.63 -2.18 17.29
N LEU A 293 17.80 -1.41 16.57
CA LEU A 293 17.11 -0.25 17.15
C LEU A 293 16.19 -0.62 18.31
N ASN A 294 15.49 -1.76 18.21
CA ASN A 294 14.63 -2.26 19.28
C ASN A 294 15.45 -2.73 20.49
N ASP A 295 16.57 -3.41 20.27
CA ASP A 295 17.48 -3.83 21.34
C ASP A 295 18.07 -2.59 22.05
N GLU A 296 18.51 -1.57 21.29
CA GLU A 296 18.98 -0.30 21.84
C GLU A 296 17.89 0.44 22.64
N ALA A 297 16.64 0.42 22.18
CA ALA A 297 15.51 1.01 22.89
C ALA A 297 15.22 0.26 24.19
N ARG A 298 15.24 -1.09 24.16
CA ARG A 298 15.07 -1.94 25.34
C ARG A 298 16.18 -1.73 26.36
N HIS A 299 17.44 -1.65 25.91
CA HIS A 299 18.57 -1.36 26.80
C HIS A 299 18.46 0.02 27.45
N ARG A 300 18.02 1.05 26.70
CA ARG A 300 17.74 2.38 27.26
C ARG A 300 16.64 2.33 28.32
N GLN A 301 15.54 1.63 28.06
CA GLN A 301 14.45 1.47 29.04
C GLN A 301 14.92 0.76 30.32
N LEU A 302 15.68 -0.33 30.19
CA LEU A 302 16.24 -1.04 31.34
C LEU A 302 17.21 -0.17 32.15
N ALA A 303 18.04 0.64 31.47
CA ALA A 303 18.95 1.56 32.13
C ALA A 303 18.22 2.69 32.89
N VAL A 304 17.12 3.20 32.35
CA VAL A 304 16.25 4.17 33.04
C VAL A 304 15.58 3.52 34.26
N ALA A 305 15.04 2.30 34.11
CA ALA A 305 14.42 1.57 35.22
C ALA A 305 15.41 1.23 36.34
N ALA A 306 16.67 0.90 36.00
CA ALA A 306 17.72 0.63 36.98
C ALA A 306 18.18 1.88 37.76
N ARG A 307 18.00 3.08 37.18
CA ARG A 307 18.30 4.38 37.80
C ARG A 307 17.12 4.96 38.57
N ALA A 308 15.92 4.36 38.47
CA ALA A 308 14.78 4.79 39.27
C ALA A 308 15.07 4.51 40.75
N PRO A 309 14.88 5.49 41.65
CA PRO A 309 15.10 5.29 43.07
C PRO A 309 14.19 4.16 43.57
N ARG A 310 14.78 3.16 44.24
CA ARG A 310 13.99 2.14 44.94
C ARG A 310 13.18 2.86 46.01
N ALA A 311 11.86 2.88 45.87
CA ALA A 311 10.97 3.32 46.94
C ALA A 311 11.34 2.51 48.19
N SER A 312 11.84 3.20 49.22
CA SER A 312 12.17 2.60 50.50
C SER A 312 10.88 1.99 51.05
N ARG A 313 10.89 0.66 51.27
CA ARG A 313 9.86 0.01 52.08
C ARG A 313 9.96 0.61 53.47
N VAL A 314 9.09 1.55 53.78
CA VAL A 314 8.85 2.00 55.14
C VAL A 314 8.34 0.77 55.90
N GLY A 315 9.17 0.29 56.83
CA GLY A 315 8.84 -0.84 57.68
C GLY A 315 7.61 -0.52 58.52
N VAL A 316 6.55 -1.29 58.31
CA VAL A 316 5.43 -1.36 59.24
C VAL A 316 5.97 -2.03 60.50
N ARG A 317 6.18 -1.24 61.56
CA ARG A 317 6.47 -1.76 62.90
C ARG A 317 5.20 -2.44 63.41
N SER A 318 5.29 -3.75 63.64
CA SER A 318 4.32 -4.50 64.42
C SER A 318 4.36 -3.99 65.87
N SER A 319 3.30 -3.37 66.35
CA SER A 319 3.09 -3.11 67.77
C SER A 319 2.37 -4.31 68.40
N GLU A 320 3.05 -5.00 69.31
CA GLU A 320 2.45 -5.95 70.25
C GLU A 320 1.39 -5.25 71.13
N PRO A 321 0.27 -5.91 71.46
CA PRO A 321 -0.61 -5.44 72.52
C PRO A 321 -0.16 -6.01 73.87
N ALA A 322 0.13 -5.10 74.80
CA ALA A 322 0.28 -5.40 76.22
C ALA A 322 -1.08 -5.79 76.82
N GLY A 323 -1.07 -6.79 77.69
CA GLY A 323 -2.24 -7.34 78.35
C GLY A 323 -2.92 -6.38 79.32
N ALA A 324 -4.21 -6.60 79.52
CA ALA A 324 -4.96 -6.17 80.68
C ALA A 324 -5.74 -7.37 81.22
N ASP A 325 -5.49 -7.66 82.48
CA ASP A 325 -6.09 -8.69 83.31
C ASP A 325 -7.58 -8.49 83.57
N GLN A 326 -8.29 -9.63 83.62
CA GLN A 326 -9.35 -10.07 84.54
C GLN A 326 -10.61 -9.20 84.76
N VAL A 327 -11.78 -9.87 84.75
CA VAL A 327 -12.65 -10.14 85.93
C VAL A 327 -14.10 -10.48 85.50
N THR A 328 -14.48 -11.75 85.74
CA THR A 328 -15.74 -12.35 86.23
C THR A 328 -17.14 -12.09 85.65
N SER A 329 -17.93 -13.19 85.69
CA SER A 329 -19.40 -13.32 85.91
C SER A 329 -20.32 -12.87 84.77
N ASP A 330 -21.49 -13.44 84.49
CA ASP A 330 -22.22 -14.62 84.95
C ASP A 330 -23.35 -14.85 83.92
N HIS A 331 -23.88 -16.07 83.91
CA HIS A 331 -25.23 -16.52 83.53
C HIS A 331 -26.21 -15.73 82.62
N ALA A 332 -26.84 -16.55 81.76
CA ALA A 332 -28.16 -16.46 81.11
C ALA A 332 -28.29 -15.67 79.80
#